data_AF-X1HGH3-F1
#
_entry.id   AF-X1HGH3-F1
#
_cell.length_a   1.000
_cell.length_b   1.000
_cell.length_c   1.000
_cell.angle_alpha   90.00
_cell.angle_beta   90.00
_cell.angle_gamma   90.00
#
_symmetry.space_group_name_H-M   'P 1'
#
loop_
_entity.id
_entity.type
_entity.pdbx_description
1 polymer ?
#
loop_
_entity_poly.entity_id
_entity_poly.type
_entity_poly.pdbx_seq_one_letter_code
_entity_poly.pdbx_strand_id
1 'polypeptide(L)'
;MKRKSQKGKFFYPEKILHRAKVLALVIKKKVTQSQAAKELELESTRQIRRLLKKYCKGNYSLSSLIHTRSGEPWNKIDTVIRDKVKEIKEMHPNFTNPHIAYVAERELKEKEILIKLNRATTRNILLEL
;
A
#
# COMPACT_ATOMS: atom_id res chain seq x y z
N MET A 1 -21.82 -8.87 -14.79
CA MET A 1 -20.63 -9.62 -15.28
C MET A 1 -19.87 -10.19 -14.10
N LYS A 2 -19.82 -11.52 -13.95
CA LYS A 2 -19.12 -12.21 -12.85
C LYS A 2 -17.60 -12.04 -13.04
N ARG A 3 -16.91 -11.39 -12.09
CA ARG A 3 -15.45 -11.38 -12.02
C ARG A 3 -14.99 -12.81 -11.69
N LYS A 4 -14.51 -13.54 -12.68
CA LYS A 4 -13.85 -14.84 -12.46
C LYS A 4 -12.62 -14.60 -11.58
N SER A 5 -12.62 -15.21 -10.41
CA SER A 5 -11.49 -15.34 -9.49
C SER A 5 -10.29 -15.96 -10.22
N GLN A 6 -9.35 -15.13 -10.69
CA GLN A 6 -8.01 -15.59 -11.07
C GLN A 6 -7.11 -15.54 -9.83
N LYS A 7 -7.22 -16.56 -8.97
CA LYS A 7 -6.18 -16.83 -7.98
C LYS A 7 -4.89 -17.17 -8.73
N GLY A 8 -3.85 -16.33 -8.57
CA GLY A 8 -2.46 -16.73 -8.81
C GLY A 8 -1.63 -15.95 -9.85
N LYS A 9 -2.18 -15.01 -10.64
CA LYS A 9 -1.36 -14.15 -11.51
C LYS A 9 -1.12 -12.80 -10.84
N PHE A 10 0.04 -12.63 -10.20
CA PHE A 10 0.53 -11.30 -9.84
C PHE A 10 0.71 -10.49 -11.12
N PHE A 11 -0.20 -9.58 -11.40
CA PHE A 11 -0.11 -8.67 -12.53
C PHE A 11 0.75 -7.47 -12.12
N TYR A 12 1.97 -7.41 -12.64
CA TYR A 12 2.84 -6.25 -12.41
C TYR A 12 2.45 -5.11 -13.36
N PRO A 13 2.46 -3.85 -12.87
CA PRO A 13 2.28 -2.70 -13.75
C PRO A 13 3.30 -2.69 -14.88
N GLU A 14 2.90 -2.24 -16.06
CA GLU A 14 3.76 -2.21 -17.26
C GLU A 14 5.07 -1.45 -17.01
N LYS A 15 5.01 -0.35 -16.25
CA LYS A 15 6.20 0.42 -15.83
C LYS A 15 7.23 -0.44 -15.07
N ILE A 16 6.79 -1.39 -14.25
CA ILE A 16 7.69 -2.29 -13.50
C ILE A 16 8.31 -3.32 -14.44
N LEU A 17 7.51 -3.87 -15.36
CA LEU A 17 8.00 -4.80 -16.37
C LEU A 17 9.05 -4.14 -17.29
N HIS A 18 8.76 -2.93 -17.76
CA HIS A 18 9.68 -2.12 -18.56
C HIS A 18 10.98 -1.84 -17.81
N ARG A 19 10.90 -1.35 -16.58
CA ARG A 19 12.07 -1.11 -15.72
C ARG A 19 12.94 -2.36 -15.56
N ALA A 20 12.34 -3.52 -15.32
CA ALA A 20 13.09 -4.77 -15.17
C ALA A 20 13.84 -5.16 -16.46
N LYS A 21 13.21 -4.99 -17.63
CA LYS A 21 13.86 -5.23 -18.93
C LYS A 21 15.08 -4.33 -19.11
N VAL A 22 14.94 -3.03 -18.89
CA VAL A 22 16.05 -2.07 -19.01
C VAL A 22 17.19 -2.41 -18.05
N LEU A 23 16.87 -2.69 -16.77
CA LEU A 23 17.89 -3.07 -15.79
C LEU A 23 18.61 -4.37 -16.17
N ALA A 24 17.90 -5.35 -16.74
CA ALA A 24 18.51 -6.58 -17.24
C ALA A 24 19.48 -6.33 -18.40
N LEU A 25 19.19 -5.37 -19.29
CA LEU A 25 20.11 -4.96 -20.36
C LEU A 25 21.37 -4.30 -19.81
N VAL A 26 21.24 -3.49 -18.76
CA VAL A 26 22.39 -2.88 -18.07
C VAL A 26 23.26 -3.94 -17.40
N ILE A 27 22.66 -4.93 -16.73
CA ILE A 27 23.39 -6.07 -16.13
C ILE A 27 24.14 -6.88 -17.19
N LYS A 28 23.51 -7.11 -18.33
CA LYS A 28 24.11 -7.79 -19.50
C LYS A 28 25.13 -6.92 -20.24
N LYS A 29 25.44 -5.71 -19.75
CA LYS A 29 26.34 -4.72 -20.36
C LYS A 29 25.97 -4.34 -21.81
N LYS A 30 24.69 -4.49 -22.19
CA LYS A 30 24.18 -4.11 -23.53
C LYS A 30 23.83 -2.62 -23.61
N VAL A 31 23.54 -1.99 -22.49
CA VAL A 31 23.13 -0.59 -22.39
C VAL A 31 23.88 0.06 -21.23
N THR A 32 24.32 1.30 -21.39
CA THR A 32 24.99 2.08 -20.33
C THR A 32 23.97 2.60 -19.30
N GLN A 33 24.43 2.93 -18.09
CA GLN A 33 23.55 3.53 -17.07
C GLN A 33 22.95 4.86 -17.52
N SER A 34 23.66 5.63 -18.35
CA SER A 34 23.17 6.90 -18.91
C SER A 34 22.05 6.69 -19.93
N GLN A 35 22.19 5.69 -20.81
CA GLN A 35 21.13 5.34 -21.76
C GLN A 35 19.89 4.79 -21.03
N ALA A 36 20.09 3.92 -20.04
CA ALA A 36 19.01 3.39 -19.22
C ALA A 36 18.27 4.50 -18.43
N ALA A 37 18.99 5.53 -17.95
CA ALA A 37 18.37 6.67 -17.30
C ALA A 37 17.47 7.45 -18.26
N LYS A 38 17.91 7.69 -19.49
CA LYS A 38 17.10 8.33 -20.54
C LYS A 38 15.86 7.50 -20.88
N GLU A 39 16.01 6.19 -21.08
CA GLU A 39 14.92 5.27 -21.43
C GLU A 39 13.86 5.15 -20.32
N LEU A 40 14.27 5.30 -19.05
CA LEU A 40 13.37 5.27 -17.91
C LEU A 40 12.90 6.67 -17.46
N GLU A 41 13.19 7.71 -18.25
CA GLU A 41 12.87 9.11 -17.92
C GLU A 41 13.34 9.52 -16.52
N LEU A 42 14.54 9.07 -16.14
CA LEU A 42 15.16 9.32 -14.86
C LEU A 42 16.17 10.47 -14.97
N GLU A 43 16.11 11.38 -14.01
CA GLU A 43 16.95 12.58 -13.97
C GLU A 43 18.43 12.28 -13.71
N SER A 44 18.77 11.10 -13.17
CA SER A 44 20.13 10.77 -12.78
C SER A 44 20.50 9.30 -12.90
N THR A 45 21.73 9.04 -13.35
CA THR A 45 22.36 7.70 -13.30
C THR A 45 22.47 7.14 -11.88
N ARG A 46 22.44 8.02 -10.85
CA ARG A 46 22.37 7.59 -9.44
C ARG A 46 21.08 6.82 -9.13
N GLN A 47 19.95 7.19 -9.76
CA GLN A 47 18.69 6.48 -9.60
C GLN A 47 18.78 5.07 -10.21
N ILE A 48 19.42 4.93 -11.39
CA ILE A 48 19.72 3.63 -11.99
C ILE A 48 20.59 2.78 -11.06
N ARG A 49 21.67 3.34 -10.50
CA ARG A 49 22.54 2.62 -9.56
C ARG A 49 21.78 2.13 -8.32
N ARG A 50 20.87 2.94 -7.78
CA ARG A 50 19.99 2.55 -6.65
C ARG A 50 19.03 1.43 -7.06
N LEU A 51 18.42 1.53 -8.24
CA LEU A 51 17.53 0.50 -8.77
C LEU A 51 18.25 -0.82 -9.00
N LEU A 52 19.44 -0.80 -9.59
CA LEU A 52 20.29 -1.99 -9.76
C LEU A 52 20.64 -2.62 -8.41
N LYS A 53 21.08 -1.82 -7.43
CA LYS A 53 21.38 -2.33 -6.08
C LYS A 53 20.17 -3.01 -5.45
N LYS A 54 18.97 -2.43 -5.62
CA LYS A 54 17.71 -3.01 -5.12
C LYS A 54 17.34 -4.30 -5.86
N TYR A 55 17.45 -4.31 -7.18
CA TYR A 55 17.12 -5.44 -8.03
C TYR A 55 18.04 -6.63 -7.78
N CYS A 56 19.35 -6.40 -7.67
CA CYS A 56 20.32 -7.45 -7.31
C CYS A 56 20.08 -7.97 -5.88
N LYS A 57 19.83 -7.11 -4.90
CA LYS A 57 19.49 -7.54 -3.52
C LYS A 57 18.21 -8.38 -3.45
N GLY A 58 17.26 -8.13 -4.34
CA GLY A 58 16.00 -8.84 -4.42
C GLY A 58 16.03 -10.05 -5.36
N ASN A 59 17.21 -10.62 -5.65
CA ASN A 59 17.39 -11.78 -6.54
C ASN A 59 16.74 -11.59 -7.93
N TYR A 60 16.82 -10.38 -8.47
CA TYR A 60 16.28 -10.03 -9.79
C TYR A 60 14.75 -10.26 -9.91
N SER A 61 14.03 -10.22 -8.78
CA SER A 61 12.57 -10.35 -8.77
C SER A 61 11.88 -9.03 -9.13
N LEU A 62 10.76 -9.10 -9.85
CA LEU A 62 9.92 -7.92 -10.13
C LEU A 62 9.36 -7.29 -8.86
N SER A 63 9.05 -8.10 -7.85
CA SER A 63 8.59 -7.63 -6.54
C SER A 63 9.61 -6.70 -5.87
N SER A 64 10.92 -6.93 -6.05
CA SER A 64 11.96 -6.04 -5.51
C SER A 64 11.91 -4.63 -6.11
N LEU A 65 11.36 -4.45 -7.31
CA LEU A 65 11.25 -3.13 -7.96
C LEU A 65 10.01 -2.35 -7.50
N ILE A 66 9.08 -3.01 -6.82
CA ILE A 66 7.91 -2.36 -6.23
C ILE A 66 8.36 -1.53 -5.02
N HIS A 67 7.86 -0.31 -4.92
CA HIS A 67 8.04 0.49 -3.71
C HIS A 67 7.17 -0.10 -2.60
N THR A 68 7.76 -0.90 -1.72
CA THR A 68 7.18 -1.29 -0.45
C THR A 68 7.78 -0.37 0.61
N ARG A 69 6.98 0.50 1.21
CA ARG A 69 7.37 1.15 2.46
C ARG A 69 7.49 0.02 3.49
N SER A 70 8.67 -0.21 4.06
CA SER A 70 8.82 -1.22 5.10
C SER A 70 8.12 -0.74 6.36
N GLY A 71 7.16 -1.52 6.84
CA GLY A 71 6.41 -1.23 8.07
C GLY A 71 5.02 -0.67 7.82
N GLU A 72 4.16 -0.91 8.80
CA GLU A 72 2.84 -0.29 8.85
C GLU A 72 3.00 1.23 9.07
N PRO A 73 2.10 2.05 8.51
CA PRO A 73 2.08 3.47 8.84
C PRO A 73 2.02 3.65 10.36
N TRP A 74 2.85 4.54 10.91
CA TRP A 74 2.87 4.82 12.36
C TRP A 74 1.49 5.27 12.89
N ASN A 75 0.67 5.84 12.01
CA ASN A 75 -0.69 6.30 12.28
C ASN A 75 -1.76 5.27 11.88
N LYS A 76 -1.39 4.01 11.67
CA LYS A 76 -2.37 2.97 11.36
C LYS A 76 -3.27 2.77 12.57
N ILE A 77 -4.58 2.94 12.36
CA ILE A 77 -5.60 2.70 13.38
C ILE A 77 -5.56 1.22 13.79
N ASP A 78 -5.55 0.96 15.09
CA ASP A 78 -5.59 -0.38 15.68
C ASP A 78 -6.78 -1.18 15.14
N THR A 79 -6.55 -2.46 14.92
CA THR A 79 -7.57 -3.46 14.63
C THR A 79 -8.75 -3.42 15.61
N VAL A 80 -8.50 -3.28 16.92
CA VAL A 80 -9.56 -3.24 17.94
C VAL A 80 -10.55 -2.10 17.69
N ILE A 81 -10.03 -0.93 17.33
CA ILE A 81 -10.84 0.26 17.03
C ILE A 81 -11.62 0.08 15.73
N ARG A 82 -11.00 -0.52 14.71
CA ARG A 82 -11.67 -0.79 13.43
C ARG A 82 -12.84 -1.75 13.59
N ASP A 83 -12.61 -2.83 14.31
CA ASP A 83 -13.62 -3.87 14.50
C ASP A 83 -14.79 -3.32 15.31
N LYS A 84 -14.52 -2.44 16.28
CA LYS A 84 -15.58 -1.76 17.03
C LYS A 84 -16.43 -0.84 16.17
N VAL A 85 -15.80 -0.06 15.29
CA VAL A 85 -16.52 0.80 14.33
C VAL A 85 -17.41 -0.03 13.39
N LYS A 86 -16.94 -1.21 12.96
CA LYS A 86 -17.72 -2.12 12.11
C LYS A 86 -18.89 -2.72 12.88
N GLU A 87 -18.65 -3.24 14.08
CA GLU A 87 -19.67 -3.82 14.96
C GLU A 87 -20.83 -2.83 15.17
N ILE A 88 -20.53 -1.57 15.50
CA ILE A 88 -21.55 -0.53 15.69
C ILE A 88 -22.33 -0.25 14.40
N LYS A 89 -21.66 -0.26 13.23
CA LYS A 89 -22.33 -0.05 11.94
C LYS A 89 -23.26 -1.21 11.58
N GLU A 90 -22.86 -2.44 11.90
CA GLU A 90 -23.66 -3.64 11.69
C GLU A 90 -24.87 -3.69 12.62
N MET A 91 -24.69 -3.37 13.91
CA MET A 91 -25.79 -3.29 14.89
C MET A 91 -26.75 -2.13 14.60
N HIS A 92 -26.24 -1.01 14.08
CA HIS A 92 -27.02 0.19 13.81
C HIS A 92 -26.74 0.74 12.40
N PRO A 93 -27.33 0.13 11.35
CA PRO A 93 -27.09 0.53 9.95
C PRO A 93 -27.44 1.99 9.65
N ASN A 94 -28.39 2.58 10.38
CA ASN A 94 -28.87 3.94 10.15
C ASN A 94 -28.03 5.01 10.86
N PHE A 95 -27.04 4.63 11.68
CA PHE A 95 -26.20 5.62 12.36
C PHE A 95 -25.32 6.37 11.36
N THR A 96 -25.25 7.69 11.57
CA THR A 96 -24.34 8.56 10.83
C THR A 96 -22.92 8.43 11.38
N ASN A 97 -21.92 8.72 10.55
CA ASN A 97 -20.51 8.57 10.95
C ASN A 97 -20.13 9.33 12.24
N PRO A 98 -20.65 10.54 12.53
CA PRO A 98 -20.44 11.19 13.82
C PRO A 98 -21.04 10.42 15.01
N HIS A 99 -22.23 9.83 14.86
CA HIS A 99 -22.84 9.02 15.93
C HIS A 99 -22.04 7.76 16.19
N ILE A 100 -21.59 7.07 15.13
CA ILE A 100 -20.74 5.89 15.27
C ILE A 100 -19.43 6.24 15.99
N ALA A 101 -18.82 7.38 15.65
CA ALA A 101 -17.62 7.85 16.33
C ALA A 101 -17.87 8.06 17.83
N TYR A 102 -18.95 8.75 18.18
CA TYR A 102 -19.32 9.01 19.57
C TYR A 102 -19.56 7.72 20.38
N VAL A 103 -20.32 6.77 19.82
CA VAL A 103 -20.60 5.49 20.49
C VAL A 103 -19.32 4.66 20.63
N ALA A 104 -18.50 4.60 19.58
CA ALA A 104 -17.23 3.88 19.60
C ALA A 104 -16.26 4.46 20.64
N GLU A 105 -16.13 5.79 20.73
CA GLU A 105 -15.31 6.44 21.75
C GLU A 105 -15.77 6.08 23.17
N ARG A 106 -17.09 6.08 23.41
CA ARG A 106 -17.65 5.75 24.72
C ARG A 106 -17.36 4.31 25.11
N GLU A 107 -17.64 3.36 24.22
CA GLU A 107 -17.44 1.92 24.49
C GLU A 107 -15.96 1.52 24.56
N LEU A 108 -15.09 2.19 23.82
CA LEU A 108 -13.64 1.97 23.91
C LEU A 108 -13.06 2.57 25.19
N LYS A 109 -13.58 3.71 25.65
CA LYS A 109 -13.20 4.31 26.93
C LYS A 109 -13.56 3.41 28.12
N GLU A 110 -14.68 2.70 28.07
CA GLU A 110 -15.05 1.68 29.07
C GLU A 110 -14.06 0.52 29.13
N LYS A 111 -13.32 0.27 28.04
CA LYS A 111 -12.25 -0.73 27.96
C LYS A 111 -10.86 -0.14 28.22
N GLU A 112 -10.78 1.04 28.81
CA GLU A 112 -9.55 1.79 29.08
C GLU A 112 -8.76 2.20 27.82
N ILE A 113 -9.38 2.12 26.64
CA ILE A 113 -8.79 2.56 25.37
C ILE A 113 -9.20 4.02 25.13
N LEU A 114 -8.28 4.94 25.44
CA LEU A 114 -8.47 6.37 25.19
C LEU A 114 -8.17 6.71 23.72
N ILE A 115 -9.22 6.93 22.93
CA ILE A 115 -9.10 7.40 21.55
C ILE A 115 -10.09 8.53 21.26
N LYS A 116 -9.70 9.41 20.33
CA LYS A 116 -10.59 10.37 19.69
C LYS A 116 -10.80 9.97 18.22
N LEU A 117 -12.03 9.61 17.86
CA LEU A 117 -12.47 9.28 16.52
C LEU A 117 -13.22 10.46 15.90
N ASN A 118 -12.86 10.82 14.68
CA ASN A 118 -13.58 11.85 13.93
C ASN A 118 -14.47 11.18 12.86
N ARG A 119 -15.49 11.89 12.37
CA ARG A 119 -16.35 11.44 11.27
C ARG A 119 -15.57 10.92 10.06
N ALA A 120 -14.40 11.52 9.79
CA ALA A 120 -13.56 11.17 8.66
C ALA A 120 -12.81 9.85 8.87
N THR A 121 -12.32 9.57 10.08
CA THR A 121 -11.66 8.30 10.39
C THR A 121 -12.67 7.16 10.33
N THR A 122 -13.86 7.35 10.90
CA THR A 122 -14.97 6.39 10.82
C THR A 122 -15.36 6.10 9.38
N ARG A 123 -15.53 7.15 8.55
CA ARG A 123 -15.80 6.99 7.11
C ARG A 123 -14.72 6.18 6.42
N ASN A 124 -13.45 6.49 6.65
CA ASN A 124 -12.33 5.80 6.00
C ASN A 124 -12.27 4.32 6.40
N ILE A 125 -12.49 4.01 7.68
CA ILE A 125 -12.58 2.61 8.16
C ILE A 125 -13.69 1.86 7.43
N LEU A 126 -14.87 2.47 7.27
CA LEU A 126 -16.02 1.85 6.62
C LEU A 126 -15.89 1.75 5.09
N LEU A 127 -15.03 2.57 4.46
CA LEU A 127 -14.74 2.49 3.02
C LEU A 127 -13.69 1.43 2.67
N GLU A 128 -12.93 0.93 3.65
CA GLU A 128 -11.99 -0.17 3.48
C GLU A 128 -12.68 -1.56 3.50
N LEU A 129 -14.00 -1.61 3.72
CA LEU A 129 -14.87 -2.78 3.60
C LEU A 129 -15.22 -3.08 2.14
#